data_AF-A0A1C5N137-F1
#
_entry.id   AF-A0A1C5N137-F1
#
_cell.length_a   1.000
_cell.length_b   1.000
_cell.length_c   1.000
_cell.angle_alpha   90.00
_cell.angle_beta   90.00
_cell.angle_gamma   90.00
#
_symmetry.space_group_name_H-M   'P 1'
#
loop_
_entity.id
_entity.type
_entity.pdbx_description
1 polymer ?
#
loop_
_entity_poly.entity_id
_entity_poly.type
_entity_poly.pdbx_seq_one_letter_code
_entity_poly.pdbx_strand_id
1 'polypeptide(L)' 'MTKVKRNFKDSLFRMVFHGKEELLSLYNAVNGSSYTNADDLEINTLEDVVYMGMKIINV' A
#
# COMPACT_ATOMS: atom_id res chain seq x y z
N MET A 1 14.25 -26.20 -15.18
CA MET A 1 14.24 -24.73 -15.09
C MET A 1 13.01 -24.30 -14.32
N THR A 2 13.17 -23.75 -13.11
CA THR A 2 12.07 -23.25 -12.29
C THR A 2 11.51 -21.98 -12.93
N LYS A 3 10.30 -22.06 -13.48
CA LYS A 3 9.62 -20.91 -14.09
C LYS A 3 9.24 -19.95 -12.97
N VAL A 4 9.89 -18.79 -12.89
CA VAL A 4 9.55 -17.76 -11.89
C VAL A 4 8.10 -17.32 -12.13
N LYS A 5 7.19 -17.67 -11.22
CA LYS A 5 5.82 -17.15 -11.23
C LYS A 5 5.86 -15.69 -10.76
N ARG A 6 5.77 -14.73 -11.68
CA ARG A 6 5.67 -13.29 -11.33
C ARG A 6 4.51 -13.03 -10.36
N ASN A 7 3.41 -13.75 -10.52
CA ASN A 7 2.21 -13.64 -9.68
C ASN A 7 2.45 -13.98 -8.21
N PHE A 8 3.50 -14.76 -7.88
CA PHE A 8 3.79 -15.12 -6.48
C PHE A 8 4.15 -13.90 -5.64
N LYS A 9 4.89 -12.94 -6.20
CA LYS A 9 5.26 -11.70 -5.50
C LYS A 9 4.05 -10.82 -5.24
N ASP A 10 3.16 -10.73 -6.22
CA ASP A 10 1.90 -10.01 -6.14
C ASP A 10 0.92 -10.62 -5.11
N SER A 11 0.80 -11.96 -5.08
CA SER A 11 0.02 -12.66 -4.04
C SER A 11 0.56 -12.47 -2.64
N LEU A 12 1.89 -12.52 -2.45
CA LEU A 12 2.50 -12.24 -1.15
C LEU A 12 2.31 -10.79 -0.72
N PHE A 13 2.45 -9.83 -1.65
CA PHE A 13 2.24 -8.42 -1.37
C PHE A 13 0.80 -8.17 -0.91
N ARG A 14 -0.18 -8.70 -1.64
CA ARG A 14 -1.60 -8.63 -1.24
C ARG A 14 -1.88 -9.37 0.07
N MET A 15 -1.18 -10.47 0.35
CA MET A 15 -1.35 -11.18 1.61
C MET A 15 -0.84 -10.37 2.80
N VAL A 16 0.31 -9.68 2.65
CA VAL A 16 0.92 -8.88 3.72
C VAL A 16 0.26 -7.50 3.86
N PHE A 17 -0.14 -6.87 2.77
CA PHE A 17 -0.64 -5.49 2.72
C PHE A 17 -2.07 -5.44 2.18
N HIS A 18 -3.03 -5.96 2.95
CA HIS A 18 -4.44 -5.96 2.58
C HIS A 18 -5.29 -4.98 3.41
N GLY A 19 -4.83 -4.56 4.58
CA GLY A 19 -5.52 -3.61 5.44
C GLY A 19 -4.93 -2.20 5.37
N LYS A 20 -5.73 -1.23 5.83
CA LYS A 20 -5.32 0.18 5.85
C LYS A 20 -4.11 0.42 6.75
N GLU A 21 -3.99 -0.30 7.87
CA GLU A 21 -2.89 -0.17 8.82
C GLU A 21 -1.56 -0.65 8.24
N GLU A 22 -1.58 -1.81 7.56
CA GLU A 22 -0.40 -2.35 6.90
C GLU A 22 0.03 -1.43 5.74
N LEU A 23 -0.92 -0.90 4.99
CA LEU A 23 -0.66 0.07 3.92
C LEU A 23 -0.15 1.41 4.46
N LEU A 24 -0.64 1.88 5.62
CA LEU A 24 -0.11 3.08 6.29
C LEU A 24 1.33 2.86 6.76
N SER A 25 1.63 1.69 7.32
CA SER A 25 2.99 1.30 7.71
C SER A 25 3.94 1.32 6.51
N LEU A 26 3.50 0.74 5.38
CA LEU A 26 4.26 0.77 4.14
C LEU A 26 4.48 2.20 3.62
N TYR A 27 3.41 3.02 3.61
CA TYR A 27 3.48 4.41 3.18
C TYR A 27 4.47 5.21 4.03
N ASN A 28 4.41 5.05 5.36
CA ASN A 28 5.33 5.66 6.30
C ASN A 28 6.79 5.25 6.02
N ALA A 29 7.04 3.96 5.85
CA ALA A 29 8.38 3.43 5.59
C ALA A 29 8.98 3.95 4.26
N VAL A 30 8.17 4.05 3.21
CA VAL A 30 8.61 4.54 1.89
C VAL A 30 8.84 6.05 1.90
N ASN A 31 7.98 6.82 2.57
CA ASN A 31 8.04 8.28 2.57
C ASN A 31 8.83 8.88 3.74
N GLY A 32 9.35 8.06 4.66
CA GLY A 32 10.03 8.54 5.88
C GLY A 32 9.10 9.36 6.79
N SER A 33 7.82 9.01 6.83
CA SER A 33 6.79 9.70 7.61
C SER A 33 6.29 8.84 8.77
N SER A 34 5.43 9.40 9.62
CA SER A 34 4.97 8.78 10.86
C SER A 34 3.50 9.07 11.13
N TYR A 35 2.67 8.95 10.08
CA TYR A 35 1.21 9.03 10.21
C TYR A 35 0.68 7.88 11.07
N THR A 36 -0.33 8.16 11.88
CA THR A 36 -0.91 7.19 12.83
C THR A 36 -2.40 6.92 12.59
N ASN A 37 -3.05 7.68 11.71
CA ASN A 37 -4.46 7.51 11.39
C ASN A 37 -4.60 6.90 10.00
N ALA A 38 -4.97 5.62 9.96
CA ALA A 38 -5.13 4.90 8.70
C ALA A 38 -6.38 5.31 7.92
N ASP A 39 -7.34 5.99 8.54
CA ASP A 39 -8.52 6.50 7.83
C ASP A 39 -8.21 7.70 6.94
N ASP A 40 -7.07 8.36 7.14
CA ASP A 40 -6.60 9.46 6.28
C ASP A 40 -5.87 8.93 5.02
N LEU A 41 -5.60 7.63 4.94
CA LEU A 41 -4.96 7.00 3.80
C LEU A 41 -5.96 6.77 2.66
N GLU A 42 -5.69 7.39 1.52
CA GLU A 42 -6.42 7.17 0.27
C GLU A 42 -5.70 6.13 -0.58
N ILE A 43 -6.42 5.06 -0.94
CA ILE A 43 -5.92 3.95 -1.74
C ILE A 43 -6.69 3.95 -3.06
N ASN A 44 -5.98 4.17 -4.17
CA ASN A 44 -6.53 4.14 -5.52
C ASN A 44 -5.86 3.02 -6.30
N THR A 45 -6.64 2.03 -6.75
CA THR A 45 -6.14 0.96 -7.62
C THR A 45 -6.48 1.31 -9.07
N LEU A 46 -5.46 1.44 -9.92
CA LEU A 46 -5.61 1.68 -11.36
C LEU A 46 -5.03 0.49 -12.12
N GLU A 47 -5.90 -0.25 -12.82
CA GLU A 47 -5.56 -1.48 -13.53
C GLU A 47 -4.86 -2.50 -12.60
N ASP A 48 -3.53 -2.59 -12.67
CA ASP A 48 -2.68 -3.47 -11.85
C ASP A 48 -1.74 -2.72 -10.89
N VAL A 49 -1.92 -1.41 -10.73
CA VAL A 49 -1.05 -0.54 -9.91
C VAL A 49 -1.82 0.04 -8.73
N VAL A 50 -1.25 -0.05 -7.53
CA VAL A 50 -1.77 0.57 -6.31
C VAL A 50 -1.10 1.93 -6.12
N TYR A 51 -1.88 2.99 -6.12
CA TYR A 51 -1.48 4.33 -5.73
C TYR A 51 -1.96 4.62 -4.30
N MET A 52 -1.08 5.16 -3.47
CA MET A 52 -1.37 5.55 -2.09
C MET A 52 -1.07 7.04 -1.93
N GLY A 53 -1.99 7.75 -1.28
CA GLY A 53 -1.84 9.16 -0.92
C GLY A 53 -2.49 9.45 0.42
N MET A 54 -2.15 10.60 1.02
CA MET A 54 -2.82 11.08 2.23
C MET A 54 -3.87 12.12 1.86
N LYS A 55 -5.05 12.06 2.50
CA LYS A 55 -6.07 13.08 2.37
C LYS A 55 -5.58 14.38 2.99
N ILE A 56 -5.51 15.46 2.20
CA ILE A 56 -5.25 16.80 2.71
C ILE A 56 -6.61 17.42 3.07
N ILE A 57 -6.92 17.46 4.36
CA ILE A 57 -8.10 18.18 4.84
C ILE A 57 -7.73 19.67 4.90
N ASN A 58 -8.20 20.45 3.92
CA ASN A 58 -8.16 21.91 4.00
C ASN A 58 -9.22 22.37 5.02
N VAL A 59 -8.78 23.01 6.10
CA VAL A 59 -9.63 23.74 7.05
C VAL A 59 -9.84 25.15 6.55
#